data_AF-A0A925AAJ7-F1
#
_entry.id   AF-A0A925AAJ7-F1
#
_cell.length_a   1.000
_cell.length_b   1.000
_cell.length_c   1.000
_cell.angle_alpha   90.00
_cell.angle_beta   90.00
_cell.angle_gamma   90.00
#
_symmetry.space_group_name_H-M   'P 1'
#
loop_
_entity.id
_entity.type
_entity.pdbx_description
1 polymer ?
#
loop_
_entity_poly.entity_id
_entity_poly.type
_entity_poly.pdbx_seq_one_letter_code
_entity_poly.pdbx_strand_id
1 'polypeptide(L)'
;MASGSQNRTSGERHLGPWAIIALVGVAVAFVTASSDLTEIRRAEADIHWAEPVLWEITSAIAIIALAPLIGLAMRRWPPREDNLLRPGLIHFALTIPFAAAHVTAIFVARESAYWAVGAHYGFFEEDGVLGTFVYEWRKDVLTYAAIAALYWWFQLRAEKRPTPTAADPRIEIRDGGAAVFLGPDDILFVEAAGNYIEFHTAGRTHLVRGTLAAWEARLAARG
;
A
#
# COMPACT_ATOMS: atom_id res chain seq x y z
N MET A 1 -0.12 5.42 -43.38
CA MET A 1 0.93 5.87 -42.43
C MET A 1 0.44 5.58 -41.02
N ALA A 2 1.29 4.95 -40.21
CA ALA A 2 0.90 4.19 -39.02
C ALA A 2 0.38 5.06 -37.87
N SER A 3 -0.80 4.75 -37.33
CA SER A 3 -1.29 5.27 -36.05
C SER A 3 -0.74 4.41 -34.92
N GLY A 4 0.44 4.76 -34.42
CA GLY A 4 0.97 4.19 -33.18
C GLY A 4 0.26 4.80 -31.98
N SER A 5 -0.80 4.15 -31.49
CA SER A 5 -1.31 4.42 -30.14
C SER A 5 -0.24 3.96 -29.14
N GLN A 6 0.58 4.90 -28.66
CA GLN A 6 1.44 4.64 -27.53
C GLN A 6 0.57 4.49 -26.28
N ASN A 7 0.18 3.25 -26.02
CA ASN A 7 -0.27 2.77 -24.73
C ASN A 7 0.87 3.02 -23.74
N ARG A 8 0.88 4.18 -23.07
CA ARG A 8 1.76 4.42 -21.92
C ARG A 8 1.16 3.72 -20.71
N THR A 9 1.23 2.39 -20.69
CA THR A 9 1.21 1.64 -19.44
C THR A 9 2.59 1.80 -18.80
N SER A 10 2.81 2.92 -18.11
CA SER A 10 3.89 3.02 -17.12
C SER A 10 3.53 2.08 -15.96
N GLY A 11 3.84 0.80 -16.16
CA GLY A 11 3.63 -0.27 -15.21
C GLY A 11 4.72 -0.29 -14.15
N GLU A 12 4.93 0.81 -13.43
CA GLU A 12 5.64 0.75 -12.16
C GLU A 12 4.73 0.03 -11.17
N ARG A 13 4.84 -1.30 -11.10
CA ARG A 13 4.20 -2.10 -10.06
C ARG A 13 4.87 -1.77 -8.74
N HIS A 14 4.47 -0.68 -8.11
CA HIS A 14 4.93 -0.37 -6.76
C HIS A 14 4.41 -1.47 -5.82
N LEU A 15 5.31 -2.09 -5.07
CA LEU A 15 4.95 -3.09 -4.07
C LEU A 15 4.09 -2.42 -3.00
N GLY A 16 2.91 -2.99 -2.74
CA GLY A 16 2.04 -2.56 -1.65
C GLY A 16 2.63 -2.92 -0.28
N PRO A 17 2.13 -2.33 0.82
CA PRO A 17 2.65 -2.56 2.17
C PRO A 17 2.66 -4.04 2.55
N TRP A 18 1.61 -4.80 2.18
CA TRP A 18 1.54 -6.23 2.47
C TRP A 18 2.62 -7.05 1.76
N ALA A 19 2.93 -6.73 0.50
CA ALA A 19 3.99 -7.43 -0.24
C ALA A 19 5.37 -7.16 0.37
N ILE A 20 5.60 -5.94 0.87
CA ILE A 20 6.82 -5.61 1.61
C ILE A 20 6.89 -6.37 2.93
N ILE A 21 5.79 -6.45 3.68
CA ILE A 21 5.72 -7.24 4.92
C ILE A 21 6.02 -8.71 4.64
N ALA A 22 5.47 -9.28 3.58
CA ALA A 22 5.75 -10.65 3.19
C ALA A 22 7.24 -10.87 2.86
N LEU A 23 7.82 -9.99 2.04
CA LEU A 23 9.24 -10.08 1.67
C LEU A 23 10.17 -9.95 2.89
N VAL A 24 9.93 -8.94 3.72
CA VAL A 24 10.72 -8.69 4.93
C VAL A 24 10.51 -9.81 5.95
N GLY A 25 9.28 -10.28 6.13
CA GLY A 25 8.96 -11.38 7.05
C GLY A 25 9.67 -12.68 6.67
N VAL A 26 9.73 -13.02 5.38
CA VAL A 26 10.50 -14.16 4.88
C VAL A 26 11.99 -13.98 5.14
N ALA A 27 12.54 -12.78 4.90
CA ALA A 27 13.95 -12.50 5.17
C ALA A 27 14.28 -12.58 6.67
N VAL A 28 13.41 -12.04 7.53
CA VAL A 28 13.54 -12.12 8.99
C VAL A 28 13.52 -13.58 9.44
N ALA A 29 12.54 -14.37 9.00
CA ALA A 29 12.46 -15.79 9.34
C ALA A 29 13.71 -16.58 8.94
N PHE A 30 14.26 -16.29 7.75
CA PHE A 30 15.51 -16.89 7.32
C PHE A 30 16.68 -16.53 8.23
N VAL A 31 16.81 -15.24 8.58
CA VAL A 31 17.89 -14.77 9.47
C VAL A 31 17.76 -15.37 10.85
N THR A 32 16.57 -15.32 11.46
CA THR A 32 16.33 -15.89 12.79
C THR A 32 16.59 -17.39 12.81
N ALA A 33 16.06 -18.15 11.84
CA ALA A 33 16.28 -19.60 11.78
C ALA A 33 17.77 -19.94 11.63
N SER A 34 18.53 -19.15 10.86
CA SER A 34 19.98 -19.32 10.73
C SER A 34 20.74 -18.98 12.02
N SER A 35 20.24 -18.01 12.79
CA SER A 35 20.79 -17.61 14.10
C SER A 35 20.57 -18.73 15.11
N ASP A 36 19.33 -19.20 15.26
CA ASP A 36 18.97 -20.28 16.18
C ASP A 36 19.73 -21.56 15.88
N LEU A 37 19.87 -21.91 14.59
CA LEU A 37 20.67 -23.07 14.19
C LEU A 37 22.15 -22.92 14.58
N THR A 38 22.68 -21.69 14.56
CA THR A 38 24.05 -21.42 15.00
C THR A 38 24.16 -21.52 16.52
N GLU A 39 23.17 -21.04 17.26
CA GLU A 39 23.13 -21.12 18.73
C GLU A 39 22.98 -22.55 19.24
N ILE A 40 22.08 -23.34 18.66
CA ILE A 40 21.91 -24.76 18.97
C ILE A 40 23.21 -25.54 18.77
N ARG A 41 23.92 -25.27 17.66
CA ARG A 41 25.23 -25.88 17.39
C ARG A 41 26.31 -25.48 18.39
N ARG A 42 26.26 -24.24 18.90
CA ARG A 42 27.21 -23.76 19.93
C ARG A 42 26.90 -24.32 21.31
N ALA A 43 25.62 -24.48 21.62
CA ALA A 43 25.15 -25.00 22.89
C ALA A 43 25.23 -26.54 22.98
N GLU A 44 25.59 -27.22 21.89
CA GLU A 44 25.56 -28.69 21.76
C GLU A 44 24.18 -29.27 22.16
N ALA A 45 23.12 -28.51 21.90
CA ALA A 45 21.76 -28.93 22.22
C ALA A 45 21.29 -30.02 21.24
N ASP A 46 20.65 -31.07 21.76
CA ASP A 46 20.10 -32.18 20.99
C ASP A 46 18.75 -31.81 20.37
N ILE A 47 18.78 -30.81 19.47
CA ILE A 47 17.60 -30.28 18.75
C ILE A 47 17.82 -30.51 17.26
N HIS A 48 16.80 -31.03 16.58
CA HIS A 48 16.90 -31.30 15.16
C HIS A 48 16.91 -29.99 14.34
N TRP A 49 17.75 -29.90 13.31
CA TRP A 49 17.93 -28.66 12.52
C TRP A 49 16.64 -28.12 11.87
N ALA A 50 15.65 -29.00 11.68
CA ALA A 50 14.37 -28.65 11.09
C ALA A 50 13.44 -27.91 12.07
N GLU A 51 13.68 -28.00 13.38
CA GLU A 51 12.82 -27.39 14.39
C GLU A 51 12.86 -25.86 14.35
N PRO A 52 14.02 -25.18 14.38
CA PRO A 52 14.07 -23.72 14.26
C PRO A 52 13.47 -23.22 12.94
N VAL A 53 13.68 -23.97 11.86
CA VAL A 53 13.11 -23.64 10.54
C VAL A 53 11.58 -23.70 10.58
N LEU A 54 11.02 -24.75 11.19
CA LEU A 54 9.57 -24.87 11.38
C LEU A 54 9.02 -23.74 12.24
N TRP A 55 9.70 -23.38 13.33
CA TRP A 55 9.26 -22.31 14.23
C TRP A 55 9.17 -20.97 13.49
N GLU A 56 10.23 -20.60 12.78
CA GLU A 56 10.30 -19.32 12.08
C GLU A 56 9.34 -19.25 10.88
N ILE A 57 9.20 -20.33 10.11
CA ILE A 57 8.26 -20.37 8.97
C ILE A 57 6.82 -20.25 9.47
N THR A 58 6.44 -21.01 10.50
CA THR A 58 5.07 -20.95 11.04
C THR A 58 4.72 -19.58 11.59
N SER A 59 5.66 -18.92 12.29
CA SER A 59 5.50 -17.53 12.76
C SER A 59 5.36 -16.54 11.60
N ALA A 60 6.24 -16.60 10.61
CA ALA A 60 6.18 -15.70 9.46
C ALA A 60 4.87 -15.83 8.69
N ILE A 61 4.41 -17.05 8.43
CA ILE A 61 3.13 -17.31 7.75
C ILE A 61 1.98 -16.68 8.54
N ALA A 62 1.93 -16.91 9.86
CA ALA A 62 0.88 -16.37 10.72
C ALA A 62 0.88 -14.83 10.74
N ILE A 63 2.05 -14.19 10.90
CA ILE A 63 2.19 -12.74 10.90
C ILE A 63 1.78 -12.13 9.55
N ILE A 64 2.25 -12.70 8.44
CA ILE A 64 1.93 -12.21 7.08
C ILE A 64 0.43 -12.34 6.79
N ALA A 65 -0.20 -13.43 7.25
CA ALA A 65 -1.63 -13.65 7.09
C ALA A 65 -2.48 -12.67 7.94
N LEU A 66 -2.01 -12.31 9.14
CA LEU A 66 -2.70 -11.37 10.02
C LEU A 66 -2.44 -9.89 9.68
N ALA A 67 -1.34 -9.57 9.00
CA ALA A 67 -0.95 -8.20 8.66
C ALA A 67 -2.04 -7.35 7.97
N PRO A 68 -2.87 -7.87 7.03
CA PRO A 68 -3.98 -7.11 6.44
C PRO A 68 -5.00 -6.59 7.46
N LEU A 69 -5.21 -7.31 8.57
CA LEU A 69 -6.12 -6.88 9.65
C LEU A 69 -5.58 -5.63 10.36
N ILE A 70 -4.25 -5.54 10.52
CA ILE A 70 -3.59 -4.33 11.03
C ILE A 70 -3.79 -3.18 10.04
N GLY A 71 -3.64 -3.44 8.74
CA GLY A 71 -3.93 -2.47 7.69
C GLY A 71 -5.38 -1.96 7.72
N LEU A 72 -6.35 -2.85 7.96
CA LEU A 72 -7.75 -2.48 8.15
C LEU A 72 -7.95 -1.60 9.40
N ALA A 73 -7.34 -1.97 10.52
CA ALA A 73 -7.39 -1.18 11.75
C ALA A 73 -6.79 0.23 11.54
N MET A 74 -5.64 0.32 10.88
CA MET A 74 -4.97 1.58 10.56
C MET A 74 -5.79 2.48 9.63
N ARG A 75 -6.62 1.91 8.75
CA ARG A 75 -7.58 2.67 7.93
C ARG A 75 -8.79 3.12 8.74
N ARG A 76 -9.21 2.33 9.72
CA ARG A 76 -10.41 2.59 10.53
C ARG A 76 -10.18 3.58 11.66
N TRP A 77 -8.98 3.56 12.24
CA TRP A 77 -8.54 4.43 13.34
C TRP A 77 -7.13 5.00 13.06
N PRO A 78 -6.95 5.78 11.98
CA PRO A 78 -5.65 6.36 11.66
C PRO A 78 -5.19 7.32 12.76
N PRO A 79 -3.88 7.36 13.09
CA PRO A 79 -3.33 8.41 13.95
C PRO A 79 -3.47 9.77 13.26
N ARG A 80 -3.99 10.76 14.00
CA ARG A 80 -4.16 12.13 13.51
C ARG A 80 -3.34 13.10 14.35
N GLU A 81 -2.85 14.18 13.74
CA GLU A 81 -1.98 15.16 14.40
C GLU A 81 -2.65 15.83 15.62
N ASP A 82 -3.97 15.98 15.58
CA ASP A 82 -4.78 16.57 16.65
C ASP A 82 -5.05 15.61 17.82
N ASN A 83 -4.97 14.29 17.61
CA ASN A 83 -5.25 13.29 18.63
C ASN A 83 -4.56 11.94 18.35
N LEU A 84 -3.37 11.77 18.93
CA LEU A 84 -2.62 10.51 18.86
C LEU A 84 -2.96 9.54 20.00
N LEU A 85 -3.47 10.04 21.13
CA LEU A 85 -3.71 9.21 22.32
C LEU A 85 -4.81 8.18 22.07
N ARG A 86 -5.96 8.60 21.54
CA ARG A 86 -7.11 7.68 21.35
C ARG A 86 -6.78 6.56 20.34
N PRO A 87 -6.26 6.83 19.13
CA PRO A 87 -5.81 5.78 18.23
C PRO A 87 -4.70 4.91 18.84
N GLY A 88 -3.74 5.51 19.55
CA GLY A 88 -2.67 4.79 20.24
C GLY A 88 -3.20 3.76 21.24
N LEU A 89 -4.16 4.15 22.08
CA LEU A 89 -4.80 3.24 23.04
C LEU A 89 -5.60 2.12 22.34
N ILE A 90 -6.30 2.44 21.24
CA ILE A 90 -7.03 1.44 20.44
C ILE A 90 -6.04 0.42 19.85
N HIS A 91 -4.96 0.88 19.21
CA HIS A 91 -3.97 0.00 18.63
C HIS A 91 -3.23 -0.84 19.68
N PHE A 92 -2.91 -0.24 20.83
CA PHE A 92 -2.37 -0.99 21.97
C PHE A 92 -3.33 -2.09 22.43
N ALA A 93 -4.61 -1.79 22.60
CA ALA A 93 -5.62 -2.80 22.94
C ALA A 93 -5.75 -3.89 21.85
N LEU A 94 -5.62 -3.54 20.57
CA LEU A 94 -5.67 -4.48 19.44
C LEU A 94 -4.44 -5.41 19.38
N THR A 95 -3.34 -5.13 20.07
CA THR A 95 -2.22 -6.07 20.17
C THR A 95 -2.59 -7.35 20.91
N ILE A 96 -3.55 -7.30 21.83
CA ILE A 96 -4.00 -8.46 22.62
C ILE A 96 -4.71 -9.50 21.73
N PRO A 97 -5.79 -9.17 20.98
CA PRO A 97 -6.42 -10.13 20.09
C PRO A 97 -5.51 -10.54 18.92
N PHE A 98 -4.61 -9.65 18.47
CA PHE A 98 -3.59 -10.02 17.48
C PHE A 98 -2.66 -11.11 18.02
N ALA A 99 -2.09 -10.92 19.21
CA ALA A 99 -1.22 -11.91 19.83
C ALA A 99 -1.96 -13.22 20.14
N ALA A 100 -3.21 -13.15 20.60
CA ALA A 100 -4.02 -14.35 20.81
C ALA A 100 -4.21 -15.15 19.51
N ALA A 101 -4.50 -14.48 18.40
CA ALA A 101 -4.62 -15.13 17.10
C ALA A 101 -3.29 -15.71 16.61
N HIS A 102 -2.20 -14.95 16.76
CA HIS A 102 -0.86 -15.38 16.38
C HIS A 102 -0.39 -16.61 17.19
N VAL A 103 -0.42 -16.52 18.53
CA VAL A 103 -0.06 -17.60 19.45
C VAL A 103 -0.88 -18.86 19.18
N THR A 104 -2.18 -18.72 18.97
CA THR A 104 -3.04 -19.87 18.63
C THR A 104 -2.64 -20.49 17.29
N ALA A 105 -2.36 -19.68 16.27
CA ALA A 105 -1.98 -20.17 14.95
C ALA A 105 -0.65 -20.93 14.99
N ILE A 106 0.37 -20.42 15.68
CA ILE A 106 1.67 -21.09 15.80
C ILE A 106 1.57 -22.34 16.67
N PHE A 107 0.79 -22.31 17.75
CA PHE A 107 0.55 -23.48 18.59
C PHE A 107 -0.06 -24.61 17.78
N VAL A 108 -1.17 -24.36 17.09
CA VAL A 108 -1.85 -25.39 16.27
C VAL A 108 -0.93 -25.90 15.17
N ALA A 109 -0.21 -25.03 14.46
CA ALA A 109 0.66 -25.41 13.36
C ALA A 109 1.83 -26.29 13.83
N ARG A 110 2.50 -25.88 14.91
CA ARG A 110 3.66 -26.59 15.44
C ARG A 110 3.24 -27.89 16.13
N GLU A 111 2.22 -27.85 16.99
CA GLU A 111 1.71 -29.06 17.66
C GLU A 111 1.31 -30.13 16.64
N SER A 112 0.60 -29.74 15.56
CA SER A 112 0.23 -30.67 14.49
C SER A 112 1.45 -31.26 13.76
N ALA A 113 2.50 -30.47 13.54
CA ALA A 113 3.71 -30.92 12.87
C ALA A 113 4.53 -31.90 13.73
N TYR A 114 4.65 -31.63 15.03
CA TYR A 114 5.31 -32.54 15.98
C TYR A 114 4.51 -33.82 16.16
N TRP A 115 3.19 -33.70 16.30
CA TRP A 115 2.29 -34.86 16.42
C TRP A 115 2.38 -35.78 15.19
N ALA A 116 2.53 -35.23 13.98
CA ALA A 116 2.68 -36.00 12.74
C ALA A 116 3.94 -36.89 12.70
N VAL A 117 4.96 -36.58 13.50
CA VAL A 117 6.19 -37.38 13.65
C VAL A 117 6.26 -38.15 14.97
N GLY A 118 5.15 -38.21 15.71
CA GLY A 118 5.06 -38.89 17.00
C GLY A 118 5.76 -38.16 18.15
N ALA A 119 6.03 -36.86 17.98
CA ALA A 119 6.61 -35.99 19.01
C ALA A 119 5.54 -35.09 19.64
N HIS A 120 5.90 -34.42 20.74
CA HIS A 120 5.09 -33.41 21.41
C HIS A 120 5.88 -32.10 21.42
N TYR A 121 5.25 -30.98 21.04
CA TYR A 121 5.98 -29.71 20.96
C TYR A 121 6.16 -29.06 22.34
N GLY A 122 5.25 -29.30 23.29
CA GLY A 122 5.41 -28.84 24.67
C GLY A 122 5.29 -27.32 24.85
N PHE A 123 4.60 -26.62 23.95
CA PHE A 123 4.59 -25.14 23.87
C PHE A 123 4.20 -24.40 25.16
N PHE A 124 3.44 -25.04 26.04
CA PHE A 124 2.97 -24.47 27.31
C PHE A 124 3.56 -25.17 28.55
N GLU A 125 4.50 -26.10 28.39
CA GLU A 125 4.97 -26.93 29.52
C GLU A 125 5.93 -26.19 30.45
N GLU A 126 6.83 -25.36 29.92
CA GLU A 126 7.85 -24.66 30.72
C GLU A 126 7.27 -23.45 31.46
N ASP A 127 6.64 -22.53 30.74
CA ASP A 127 6.18 -21.24 31.28
C ASP A 127 4.67 -21.19 31.58
N GLY A 128 3.93 -22.25 31.25
CA GLY A 128 2.46 -22.28 31.32
C GLY A 128 1.78 -21.35 30.29
N VAL A 129 0.45 -21.46 30.17
CA VAL A 129 -0.32 -20.71 29.16
C VAL A 129 -0.13 -19.19 29.29
N LEU A 130 -0.19 -18.66 30.52
CA LEU A 130 -0.08 -17.22 30.75
C LEU A 130 1.35 -16.70 30.53
N GLY A 131 2.37 -17.45 30.97
CA GLY A 131 3.77 -17.08 30.81
C GLY A 131 4.16 -17.02 29.33
N THR A 132 3.88 -18.09 28.58
CA THR A 132 4.09 -18.15 27.14
C THR A 132 3.32 -17.03 26.43
N PHE A 133 2.05 -16.80 26.78
CA PHE A 133 1.26 -15.73 26.16
C PHE A 133 1.86 -14.34 26.41
N VAL A 134 2.30 -14.01 27.63
CA VAL A 134 2.91 -12.71 27.93
C VAL A 134 4.26 -12.55 27.24
N TYR A 135 5.03 -13.64 27.12
CA TYR A 135 6.29 -13.68 26.40
C TYR A 135 6.14 -13.51 24.88
N GLU A 136 5.11 -14.09 24.27
CA GLU A 136 4.82 -13.89 22.86
C GLU A 136 4.14 -12.53 22.60
N TRP A 137 3.23 -12.10 23.48
CA TRP A 137 2.54 -10.80 23.35
C TRP A 137 3.52 -9.63 23.33
N ARG A 138 4.57 -9.62 24.16
CA ARG A 138 5.59 -8.54 24.14
C ARG A 138 6.31 -8.44 22.79
N LYS A 139 6.56 -9.58 22.11
CA LYS A 139 7.15 -9.62 20.77
C LYS A 139 6.14 -9.10 19.76
N ASP A 140 4.91 -9.57 19.88
CA ASP A 140 3.80 -9.19 19.01
C ASP A 140 3.46 -7.70 19.09
N VAL A 141 3.64 -7.04 20.23
CA VAL A 141 3.51 -5.57 20.34
C VAL A 141 4.47 -4.86 19.38
N LEU A 142 5.73 -5.28 19.31
CA LEU A 142 6.74 -4.67 18.43
C LEU A 142 6.45 -4.98 16.96
N THR A 143 6.11 -6.24 16.66
CA THR A 143 5.72 -6.67 15.31
C THR A 143 4.51 -5.90 14.81
N TYR A 144 3.46 -5.78 15.64
CA TYR A 144 2.26 -5.02 15.33
C TYR A 144 2.61 -3.55 15.06
N ALA A 145 3.40 -2.92 15.94
CA ALA A 145 3.78 -1.52 15.80
C ALA A 145 4.56 -1.27 14.50
N ALA A 146 5.50 -2.16 14.14
CA ALA A 146 6.27 -2.05 12.90
C ALA A 146 5.38 -2.17 11.65
N ILE A 147 4.46 -3.14 11.64
CA ILE A 147 3.50 -3.31 10.54
C ILE A 147 2.55 -2.11 10.46
N ALA A 148 2.01 -1.66 11.59
CA ALA A 148 1.13 -0.49 11.67
C ALA A 148 1.81 0.78 11.16
N ALA A 149 3.08 1.00 11.55
CA ALA A 149 3.88 2.13 11.07
C ALA A 149 4.10 2.08 9.56
N LEU A 150 4.35 0.90 8.99
CA LEU A 150 4.49 0.75 7.54
C LEU A 150 3.17 1.06 6.82
N TYR A 151 2.04 0.54 7.30
CA TYR A 151 0.74 0.88 6.74
C TYR A 151 0.46 2.38 6.86
N TRP A 152 0.77 2.99 8.00
CA TRP A 152 0.63 4.44 8.20
C TRP A 152 1.46 5.22 7.18
N TRP A 153 2.73 4.85 6.99
CA TRP A 153 3.61 5.48 6.01
C TRP A 153 3.05 5.45 4.58
N PHE A 154 2.50 4.30 4.17
CA PHE A 154 1.85 4.17 2.86
C PHE A 154 0.58 5.03 2.75
N GLN A 155 -0.22 5.14 3.81
CA GLN A 155 -1.40 6.00 3.83
C GLN A 155 -1.01 7.48 3.67
N LEU A 156 -0.01 7.96 4.43
CA LEU A 156 0.48 9.34 4.33
C LEU A 156 1.01 9.67 2.92
N ARG A 157 1.65 8.71 2.25
CA ARG A 157 2.12 8.89 0.87
C ARG A 157 0.99 8.86 -0.15
N ALA A 158 -0.04 8.06 0.08
CA ALA A 158 -1.20 8.00 -0.79
C ALA A 158 -2.00 9.32 -0.75
N GLU A 159 -2.15 9.92 0.43
CA GLU A 159 -2.82 11.23 0.61
C GLU A 159 -2.08 12.39 -0.04
N LYS A 160 -0.74 12.36 -0.03
CA LYS A 160 0.11 13.40 -0.65
C LYS A 160 0.19 13.29 -2.17
N ARG A 161 -0.28 12.19 -2.77
CA ARG A 161 -0.24 12.03 -4.22
C ARG A 161 -1.29 12.98 -4.81
N PRO A 162 -0.90 13.99 -5.61
CA PRO A 162 -1.88 14.91 -6.18
C PRO A 162 -2.88 14.09 -6.99
N THR A 163 -4.17 14.23 -6.65
CA THR A 163 -5.24 13.81 -7.56
C THR A 163 -4.94 14.48 -8.90
N PRO A 164 -4.96 13.75 -10.03
CA PRO A 164 -4.85 14.41 -11.32
C PRO A 164 -5.93 15.48 -11.35
N THR A 165 -5.54 16.76 -11.31
CA THR A 165 -6.46 17.88 -11.49
C THR A 165 -7.22 17.56 -12.77
N ALA A 166 -8.56 17.52 -12.68
CA ALA A 166 -9.40 17.44 -13.87
C ALA A 166 -8.82 18.42 -14.89
N ALA A 167 -8.41 17.94 -16.07
CA ALA A 167 -7.68 18.74 -17.04
C ALA A 167 -8.40 20.08 -17.18
N ASP A 168 -7.67 21.19 -16.99
CA ASP A 168 -8.25 22.53 -17.11
C ASP A 168 -9.04 22.59 -18.43
N PRO A 169 -10.38 22.76 -18.37
CA PRO A 169 -11.21 22.66 -19.56
C PRO A 169 -10.94 23.81 -20.53
N ARG A 170 -10.19 24.84 -20.10
CA ARG A 170 -9.87 25.99 -20.93
C ARG A 170 -8.97 25.61 -22.12
N ILE A 171 -9.35 26.12 -23.28
CA ILE A 171 -8.66 25.93 -24.53
C ILE A 171 -7.73 27.12 -24.76
N GLU A 172 -6.43 26.84 -24.88
CA GLU A 172 -5.46 27.86 -25.31
C GLU A 172 -5.68 28.15 -26.80
N ILE A 173 -6.06 29.40 -27.08
CA ILE A 173 -6.08 30.02 -28.41
C ILE A 173 -4.95 31.05 -28.51
N ARG A 174 -4.38 31.19 -29.71
CA ARG A 174 -3.38 32.23 -29.98
C ARG A 174 -3.99 33.28 -30.88
N ASP A 175 -4.29 34.42 -30.27
CA ASP A 175 -4.85 35.60 -30.92
C ASP A 175 -3.69 36.55 -31.23
N GLY A 176 -3.18 36.47 -32.46
CA GLY A 176 -1.94 37.11 -32.87
C GLY A 176 -0.73 36.63 -32.04
N GLY A 177 -0.15 37.54 -31.25
CA GLY A 177 1.02 37.26 -30.38
C GLY A 177 0.67 36.86 -28.95
N ALA A 178 -0.61 36.90 -28.55
CA ALA A 178 -1.05 36.63 -27.18
C ALA A 178 -1.70 35.24 -27.07
N ALA A 179 -1.35 34.50 -26.02
CA ALA A 179 -2.06 33.28 -25.63
C ALA A 179 -3.25 33.65 -24.74
N VAL A 180 -4.45 33.24 -25.14
CA VAL A 180 -5.70 33.44 -24.39
C VAL A 180 -6.29 32.06 -24.08
N PHE A 181 -6.75 31.88 -22.84
CA PHE A 181 -7.37 30.64 -22.38
C PHE A 181 -8.87 30.86 -22.26
N LEU A 182 -9.65 30.22 -23.14
CA LEU A 182 -11.12 30.33 -23.13
C LEU A 182 -11.74 29.09 -22.50
N GLY A 183 -12.66 29.25 -21.55
CA GLY A 183 -13.51 28.15 -21.10
C GLY A 183 -14.50 27.75 -22.21
N PRO A 184 -14.95 26.48 -22.26
CA PRO A 184 -15.99 26.06 -23.20
C PRO A 184 -17.26 26.91 -23.08
N ASP A 185 -17.65 27.30 -21.87
CA ASP A 185 -18.85 28.12 -21.60
C ASP A 185 -18.70 29.58 -22.04
N ASP A 186 -17.46 30.05 -22.30
CA ASP A 186 -17.20 31.41 -22.78
C ASP A 186 -17.37 31.54 -24.30
N ILE A 187 -17.44 30.41 -25.03
CA ILE A 187 -17.52 30.36 -26.49
C ILE A 187 -18.99 30.27 -26.90
N LEU A 188 -19.50 31.32 -27.54
CA LEU A 188 -20.88 31.38 -28.03
C LEU A 188 -21.04 30.61 -29.34
N PHE A 189 -20.14 30.85 -30.29
CA PHE A 189 -20.03 30.12 -31.55
C PHE A 189 -18.67 30.34 -32.19
N VAL A 190 -18.35 29.53 -33.20
CA VAL A 190 -17.10 29.56 -33.94
C VAL A 190 -17.40 29.68 -35.43
N GLU A 191 -16.77 30.63 -36.12
CA GLU A 191 -17.01 30.91 -37.54
C GLU A 191 -15.71 30.86 -38.36
N ALA A 192 -15.80 30.45 -39.63
CA ALA A 192 -14.67 30.41 -40.54
C ALA A 192 -14.49 31.77 -41.24
N ALA A 193 -13.29 32.36 -41.13
CA ALA A 193 -12.91 33.63 -41.72
C ALA A 193 -11.70 33.45 -42.67
N GLY A 194 -11.93 32.81 -43.81
CA GLY A 194 -10.89 32.50 -44.79
C GLY A 194 -9.84 31.52 -44.25
N ASN A 195 -8.59 31.97 -44.07
CA ASN A 195 -7.49 31.17 -43.48
C ASN A 195 -7.43 31.26 -41.94
N TYR A 196 -8.45 31.87 -41.34
CA TYR A 196 -8.59 32.09 -39.91
C TYR A 196 -9.95 31.58 -39.43
N ILE A 197 -10.07 31.52 -38.11
CA ILE A 197 -11.28 31.16 -37.38
C ILE A 197 -11.53 32.23 -36.34
N GLU A 198 -12.78 32.63 -36.24
CA GLU A 198 -13.27 33.57 -35.25
C GLU A 198 -13.95 32.80 -34.10
N PHE A 199 -13.43 32.99 -32.89
CA PHE A 199 -14.09 32.54 -31.66
C PHE A 199 -14.87 33.71 -31.07
N HIS A 200 -16.19 33.61 -31.10
CA HIS A 200 -17.06 34.65 -30.56
C HIS A 200 -17.34 34.37 -29.09
N THR A 201 -16.93 35.30 -28.23
CA THR A 201 -17.25 35.30 -26.79
C THR A 201 -18.20 36.45 -26.48
N ALA A 202 -18.74 36.49 -25.26
CA ALA A 202 -19.62 37.59 -24.85
C ALA A 202 -18.96 38.98 -24.92
N GLY A 203 -17.63 39.06 -24.73
CA GLY A 203 -16.90 40.32 -24.66
C GLY A 203 -16.18 40.73 -25.93
N ARG A 204 -15.72 39.77 -26.74
CA ARG A 204 -14.98 40.03 -28.00
C ARG A 204 -14.90 38.80 -28.91
N THR A 205 -14.50 39.05 -30.15
CA THR A 205 -14.10 38.02 -31.10
C THR A 205 -12.59 37.83 -31.06
N HIS A 206 -12.13 36.58 -31.08
CA HIS A 206 -10.72 36.21 -31.19
C HIS A 206 -10.41 35.58 -32.54
N LEU A 207 -9.33 36.02 -33.18
CA LEU A 207 -8.95 35.52 -34.50
C LEU A 207 -7.76 34.56 -34.39
N VAL A 208 -7.98 33.32 -34.81
CA VAL A 208 -6.97 32.26 -34.73
C VAL A 208 -6.68 31.71 -36.12
N ARG A 209 -5.41 31.60 -36.49
CA ARG A 209 -5.03 31.01 -37.78
C ARG A 209 -5.29 29.51 -37.77
N GLY A 210 -6.07 29.01 -38.72
CA GLY A 210 -6.42 27.59 -38.82
C GLY A 210 -7.67 27.33 -39.66
N THR A 211 -8.06 26.06 -39.73
CA THR A 211 -9.29 25.62 -40.40
C THR A 211 -10.29 25.06 -39.39
N LEU A 212 -11.58 25.22 -39.66
CA LEU A 212 -12.65 24.76 -38.78
C LEU A 212 -12.55 23.25 -38.52
N ALA A 213 -12.20 22.45 -39.54
CA ALA A 213 -11.98 21.01 -39.41
C ALA A 213 -10.83 20.64 -38.46
N ALA A 214 -9.73 21.40 -38.45
CA ALA A 214 -8.61 21.15 -37.52
C ALA A 214 -9.00 21.45 -36.07
N TRP A 215 -9.86 22.47 -35.87
CA TRP A 215 -10.36 22.83 -34.55
C TRP A 215 -11.48 21.91 -34.07
N GLU A 216 -12.38 21.47 -34.95
CA GLU A 216 -13.39 20.46 -34.66
C GLU A 216 -12.75 19.16 -34.16
N ALA A 217 -11.72 18.66 -34.87
CA ALA A 217 -10.98 17.47 -34.43
C ALA A 217 -10.29 17.68 -33.07
N ARG A 218 -9.79 18.90 -32.80
CA ARG A 218 -9.12 19.25 -31.53
C ARG A 218 -10.11 19.39 -30.37
N LEU A 219 -11.32 19.90 -30.62
CA LEU A 219 -12.38 20.09 -29.64
C LEU A 219 -13.08 18.77 -29.33
N ALA A 220 -13.45 17.98 -30.35
CA ALA A 220 -14.06 16.66 -30.18
C ALA A 220 -13.20 15.68 -29.37
N ALA A 221 -11.88 15.83 -29.41
CA ALA A 221 -10.95 15.06 -28.57
C ALA A 221 -11.02 15.44 -27.07
N ARG A 222 -11.68 16.55 -26.71
CA ARG A 222 -11.80 17.08 -25.34
C ARG A 222 -13.21 16.97 -24.76
N GLY A 223 -14.20 16.50 -25.53
CA GLY A 223 -15.61 16.38 -25.14
C GLY A 223 -16.47 17.39 -25.87
#